data_AF-A0A6C0BZV1-F1
#
_entry.id   AF-A0A6C0BZV1-F1
#
_cell.length_a   1.000
_cell.length_b   1.000
_cell.length_c   1.000
_cell.angle_alpha   90.00
_cell.angle_beta   90.00
_cell.angle_gamma   90.00
#
_symmetry.space_group_name_H-M   'P 1'
#
loop_
_entity.id
_entity.type
_entity.pdbx_description
1 polymer ?
#
loop_
_entity_poly.entity_id
_entity_poly.type
_entity_poly.pdbx_seq_one_letter_code
_entity_poly.pdbx_strand_id
1 'polypeptide(L)'
;MFLTHMGGGILPVAIVNGKLKFLFGREVEDSKWGDFGGGREGNETQFETAIREGCEELDGFLGCHSILRDRVKKNMIGVIDTESLKTYVFVTEYDENLPIYFNNHHHFIKKKIPDKIGKNGLFEKSEIAWFTIDEMKKNRGKFRPFYKKVIDNIIKRSTTLLKLAKKNNLDIMRQKSHQSSRTNTKIKSGQLTRRRLKLKNE
;
A
#
# COMPACT_ATOMS: atom_id res chain seq x y z
N MET A 1 -9.45 33.00 -6.78
CA MET A 1 -9.91 31.70 -6.23
C MET A 1 -8.90 30.66 -6.66
N PHE A 2 -7.93 30.34 -5.80
CA PHE A 2 -6.91 29.34 -6.13
C PHE A 2 -7.52 27.95 -5.93
N LEU A 3 -7.81 27.24 -7.03
CA LEU A 3 -8.03 25.80 -7.00
C LEU A 3 -6.69 25.16 -6.63
N THR A 4 -6.43 24.98 -5.34
CA THR A 4 -5.36 24.10 -4.88
C THR A 4 -5.70 22.71 -5.40
N HIS A 5 -4.95 22.25 -6.41
CA HIS A 5 -5.08 20.88 -6.92
C HIS A 5 -4.57 19.96 -5.81
N MET A 6 -5.47 19.56 -4.91
CA MET A 6 -5.12 18.70 -3.79
C MET A 6 -4.84 17.30 -4.35
N GLY A 7 -3.57 16.88 -4.32
CA GLY A 7 -3.16 15.56 -4.75
C GLY A 7 -3.71 14.45 -3.84
N GLY A 8 -3.57 13.22 -4.30
CA GLY A 8 -3.88 12.01 -3.54
C GLY A 8 -2.74 11.01 -3.65
N GLY A 9 -2.37 10.40 -2.52
CA GLY A 9 -1.34 9.36 -2.50
C GLY A 9 -1.66 8.24 -1.51
N ILE A 10 -1.08 7.07 -1.71
CA ILE A 10 -1.16 5.93 -0.79
C ILE A 10 0.21 5.64 -0.20
N LEU A 11 0.22 5.24 1.07
CA LEU A 11 1.44 4.86 1.76
C LEU A 11 1.28 3.50 2.45
N PRO A 12 1.79 2.41 1.85
CA PRO A 12 1.78 1.09 2.46
C PRO A 12 2.70 1.07 3.69
N VAL A 13 2.24 0.44 4.77
CA VAL A 13 3.03 0.23 5.99
C VAL A 13 2.91 -1.20 6.48
N ALA A 14 4.00 -1.76 6.97
CA ALA A 14 4.05 -3.07 7.58
C ALA A 14 4.58 -3.00 9.02
N ILE A 15 4.27 -4.02 9.82
CA ILE A 15 4.83 -4.19 11.16
C ILE A 15 5.87 -5.30 11.11
N VAL A 16 7.12 -4.96 11.40
CA VAL A 16 8.24 -5.90 11.43
C VAL A 16 8.92 -5.79 12.78
N ASN A 17 8.99 -6.88 13.53
CA ASN A 17 9.57 -6.93 14.88
C ASN A 17 9.02 -5.82 15.80
N GLY A 18 7.70 -5.60 15.74
CA GLY A 18 7.00 -4.61 16.54
C GLY A 18 7.21 -3.15 16.13
N LYS A 19 7.93 -2.88 15.04
CA LYS A 19 8.21 -1.54 14.50
C LYS A 19 7.52 -1.33 13.16
N LEU A 20 7.18 -0.08 12.85
CA LEU A 20 6.63 0.30 11.53
C LEU A 20 7.74 0.35 10.49
N LYS A 21 7.46 -0.19 9.30
CA LYS A 21 8.22 0.02 8.06
C LYS A 21 7.28 0.54 6.98
N PHE A 22 7.60 1.69 6.39
CA PHE A 22 6.82 2.33 5.34
C PHE A 22 7.47 2.07 3.99
N LEU A 23 6.67 1.74 2.97
CA LEU A 23 7.16 1.55 1.61
C LEU A 23 7.12 2.88 0.88
N PHE A 24 8.28 3.38 0.44
CA PHE A 24 8.39 4.60 -0.35
C PHE A 24 8.91 4.28 -1.75
N GLY A 25 8.55 5.12 -2.72
CA GLY A 25 9.09 5.09 -4.08
C GLY A 25 10.09 6.24 -4.29
N ARG A 26 11.14 5.99 -5.07
CA ARG A 26 12.12 6.98 -5.51
C ARG A 26 11.78 7.43 -6.93
N GLU A 27 11.57 8.72 -7.14
CA GLU A 27 11.26 9.27 -8.47
C GLU A 27 12.40 9.00 -9.47
N VAL A 28 12.04 8.83 -10.74
CA VAL A 28 13.01 8.81 -11.85
C VAL A 28 13.68 10.19 -12.03
N GLU A 29 12.91 11.27 -11.95
CA GLU A 29 13.35 12.62 -12.33
C GLU A 29 14.34 13.24 -11.33
N ASP A 30 13.98 13.31 -10.04
CA ASP A 30 14.77 14.01 -9.02
C ASP A 30 15.50 13.07 -8.04
N SER A 31 15.34 11.75 -8.22
CA SER A 31 15.90 10.71 -7.34
C SER A 31 15.54 10.90 -5.86
N LYS A 32 14.41 11.54 -5.56
CA LYS A 32 13.89 11.74 -4.20
C LYS A 32 12.82 10.72 -3.87
N TRP A 33 12.65 10.48 -2.57
CA TRP A 33 11.64 9.55 -2.04
C TRP A 33 10.30 10.26 -1.78
N GLY A 34 9.21 9.55 -2.01
CA GLY A 34 7.83 9.98 -1.76
C GLY A 34 6.89 8.78 -1.57
N ASP A 35 5.61 9.07 -1.29
CA ASP A 35 4.54 8.08 -1.42
C ASP A 35 4.26 7.74 -2.89
N PHE A 36 3.23 6.92 -3.10
CA PHE A 36 2.71 6.60 -4.42
C PHE A 36 1.48 7.47 -4.68
N GLY A 37 1.63 8.53 -5.46
CA GLY A 37 0.63 9.59 -5.52
C GLY A 37 0.99 10.76 -6.44
N GLY A 38 -0.04 11.47 -6.86
CA GLY A 38 0.08 12.52 -7.86
C GLY A 38 -1.10 13.49 -7.90
N GLY A 39 -1.19 14.18 -9.03
CA GLY A 39 -2.19 15.20 -9.30
C GLY A 39 -3.55 14.60 -9.62
N ARG A 40 -4.61 15.35 -9.32
CA ARG A 40 -5.97 14.95 -9.64
C ARG A 40 -6.24 15.06 -11.14
N GLU A 41 -6.86 14.06 -11.74
CA GLU A 41 -7.33 14.12 -13.13
C GLU A 41 -8.84 14.33 -13.17
N GLY A 42 -9.30 15.26 -14.02
CA GLY A 42 -10.71 15.57 -14.19
C GLY A 42 -11.47 15.83 -12.88
N ASN A 43 -12.49 15.01 -12.63
CA ASN A 43 -13.40 15.13 -11.47
C ASN A 43 -13.14 14.08 -10.38
N GLU A 44 -12.00 13.40 -10.38
CA GLU A 44 -11.64 12.44 -9.34
C GLU A 44 -11.77 13.05 -7.94
N THR A 45 -12.19 12.24 -6.97
CA THR A 45 -11.93 12.54 -5.56
C THR A 45 -10.45 12.31 -5.23
N GLN A 46 -9.91 12.94 -4.18
CA GLN A 46 -8.51 12.70 -3.78
C GLN A 46 -8.21 11.23 -3.48
N PHE A 47 -9.21 10.48 -2.99
CA PHE A 47 -9.05 9.06 -2.77
C PHE A 47 -8.99 8.29 -4.10
N GLU A 48 -9.79 8.66 -5.10
CA GLU A 48 -9.72 8.04 -6.43
C GLU A 48 -8.40 8.33 -7.12
N THR A 49 -7.93 9.58 -7.06
CA THR A 49 -6.57 9.94 -7.50
C THR A 49 -5.52 9.08 -6.82
N ALA A 50 -5.57 8.95 -5.48
CA ALA A 50 -4.62 8.11 -4.75
C ALA A 50 -4.64 6.63 -5.20
N ILE A 51 -5.80 6.09 -5.58
CA ILE A 51 -5.91 4.71 -6.09
C ILE A 51 -5.39 4.59 -7.53
N ARG A 52 -5.65 5.56 -8.41
CA ARG A 52 -5.12 5.56 -9.78
C ARG A 52 -3.60 5.68 -9.77
N GLU A 53 -3.09 6.74 -9.16
CA GLU A 53 -1.65 7.01 -9.02
C GLU A 53 -0.94 5.87 -8.30
N GLY A 54 -1.54 5.35 -7.22
CA GLY A 54 -1.00 4.20 -6.52
C GLY A 54 -0.92 2.93 -7.36
N CYS A 55 -1.82 2.72 -8.32
CA CYS A 55 -1.74 1.60 -9.26
C CYS A 55 -0.63 1.84 -10.30
N GLU A 56 -0.58 3.05 -10.87
CA GLU A 56 0.37 3.45 -11.91
C GLU A 56 1.81 3.42 -11.39
N GLU A 57 2.09 4.05 -10.25
CA GLU A 57 3.44 4.18 -9.69
C GLU A 57 3.96 2.92 -9.01
N LEU A 58 3.09 1.97 -8.65
CA LEU A 58 3.46 0.65 -8.15
C LEU A 58 3.47 -0.42 -9.24
N ASP A 59 3.25 -0.06 -10.51
CA ASP A 59 3.14 -1.01 -11.63
C ASP A 59 2.14 -2.16 -11.34
N GLY A 60 1.10 -1.88 -10.55
CA GLY A 60 0.11 -2.87 -10.11
C GLY A 60 0.61 -3.95 -9.15
N PHE A 61 1.82 -3.86 -8.58
CA PHE A 61 2.36 -4.87 -7.63
C PHE A 61 1.48 -5.10 -6.40
N LEU A 62 0.72 -4.07 -5.98
CA LEU A 62 -0.27 -4.19 -4.89
C LEU A 62 -1.73 -4.32 -5.39
N GLY A 63 -1.91 -4.54 -6.68
CA GLY A 63 -3.19 -4.55 -7.38
C GLY A 63 -3.57 -3.19 -7.94
N CYS A 64 -4.66 -3.16 -8.72
CA CYS A 64 -5.20 -1.96 -9.36
C CYS A 64 -6.72 -1.87 -9.18
N HIS A 65 -7.28 -0.68 -9.45
CA HIS A 65 -8.72 -0.39 -9.40
C HIS A 65 -9.38 -0.88 -8.10
N SER A 66 -10.38 -1.76 -8.19
CA SER A 66 -11.14 -2.27 -7.05
C SER A 66 -10.27 -3.03 -6.06
N ILE A 67 -9.28 -3.79 -6.52
CA ILE A 67 -8.40 -4.58 -5.65
C ILE A 67 -7.60 -3.65 -4.73
N LEU A 68 -6.98 -2.62 -5.29
CA LEU A 68 -6.21 -1.65 -4.52
C LEU A 68 -7.13 -0.80 -3.64
N ARG A 69 -8.26 -0.34 -4.18
CA ARG A 69 -9.29 0.42 -3.45
C ARG A 69 -9.73 -0.31 -2.19
N ASP A 70 -10.10 -1.58 -2.31
CA ASP A 70 -10.61 -2.40 -1.20
C ASP A 70 -9.51 -2.68 -0.18
N ARG A 71 -8.29 -2.96 -0.65
CA ARG A 71 -7.12 -3.15 0.22
C ARG A 71 -6.84 -1.91 1.06
N VAL A 72 -6.78 -0.73 0.43
CA VAL A 72 -6.52 0.54 1.12
C VAL A 72 -7.66 0.82 2.09
N LYS A 73 -8.93 0.77 1.66
CA LYS A 73 -10.07 1.05 2.54
C LYS A 73 -10.13 0.13 3.76
N LYS A 74 -9.96 -1.19 3.54
CA LYS A 74 -10.07 -2.19 4.60
C LYS A 74 -8.94 -2.09 5.63
N ASN A 75 -7.74 -1.74 5.17
CA ASN A 75 -6.54 -1.75 6.01
C ASN A 75 -6.05 -0.35 6.40
N MET A 76 -6.82 0.70 6.12
CA MET A 76 -6.45 2.08 6.42
C MET A 76 -6.34 2.30 7.93
N ILE A 77 -5.23 2.89 8.34
CA ILE A 77 -4.94 3.24 9.75
C ILE A 77 -4.84 4.75 9.97
N GLY A 78 -4.87 5.54 8.91
CA GLY A 78 -4.92 6.98 9.03
C GLY A 78 -4.74 7.69 7.71
N VAL A 79 -5.06 8.98 7.72
CA VAL A 79 -4.77 9.91 6.63
C VAL A 79 -3.83 10.97 7.17
N ILE A 80 -2.77 11.25 6.42
CA ILE A 80 -1.91 12.42 6.62
C ILE A 80 -2.39 13.48 5.64
N ASP A 81 -2.96 14.55 6.19
CA ASP A 81 -3.51 15.64 5.41
C ASP A 81 -2.59 16.85 5.48
N THR A 82 -2.28 17.41 4.33
CA THR A 82 -1.50 18.63 4.16
C THR A 82 -2.23 19.54 3.17
N GLU A 83 -1.85 20.81 3.11
CA GLU A 83 -2.50 21.80 2.23
C GLU A 83 -2.53 21.38 0.75
N SER A 84 -1.55 20.57 0.31
CA SER A 84 -1.40 20.16 -1.09
C SER A 84 -1.66 18.67 -1.35
N LEU A 85 -1.73 17.82 -0.32
CA LEU A 85 -1.76 16.36 -0.50
C LEU A 85 -2.47 15.65 0.66
N LYS A 86 -3.30 14.66 0.32
CA LYS A 86 -3.77 13.63 1.26
C LYS A 86 -3.09 12.30 0.98
N THR A 87 -2.36 11.80 1.97
CA THR A 87 -1.72 10.47 1.94
C THR A 87 -2.52 9.50 2.80
N TYR A 88 -3.05 8.44 2.19
CA TYR A 88 -3.80 7.37 2.84
C TYR A 88 -2.85 6.26 3.29
N VAL A 89 -2.66 6.15 4.61
CA VAL A 89 -1.73 5.16 5.21
C VAL A 89 -2.51 3.89 5.54
N PHE A 90 -2.05 2.75 5.02
CA PHE A 90 -2.74 1.47 5.18
C PHE A 90 -1.78 0.31 5.41
N VAL A 91 -2.24 -0.69 6.17
CA VAL A 91 -1.43 -1.85 6.51
C VAL A 91 -1.38 -2.84 5.34
N THR A 92 -0.18 -3.33 5.06
CA THR A 92 0.07 -4.43 4.11
C THR A 92 1.00 -5.47 4.73
N GLU A 93 1.04 -6.66 4.12
CA GLU A 93 2.00 -7.69 4.49
C GLU A 93 3.42 -7.24 4.13
N TYR A 94 4.40 -7.54 5.01
CA TYR A 94 5.80 -7.24 4.75
C TYR A 94 6.36 -8.27 3.77
N ASP A 95 6.98 -7.79 2.71
CA ASP A 95 7.76 -8.60 1.78
C ASP A 95 9.13 -7.93 1.60
N GLU A 96 10.18 -8.63 2.02
CA GLU A 96 11.57 -8.17 1.89
C GLU A 96 12.06 -8.21 0.44
N ASN A 97 11.47 -9.05 -0.40
CA ASN A 97 11.84 -9.20 -1.81
C ASN A 97 11.06 -8.24 -2.72
N LEU A 98 9.99 -7.61 -2.24
CA LEU A 98 9.21 -6.66 -3.03
C LEU A 98 10.07 -5.54 -3.64
N PRO A 99 10.98 -4.87 -2.89
CA PRO A 99 11.97 -3.98 -3.48
C PRO A 99 12.84 -4.61 -4.57
N ILE A 100 13.26 -5.85 -4.39
CA ILE A 100 14.10 -6.55 -5.38
C ILE A 100 13.32 -6.75 -6.68
N TYR A 101 12.09 -7.24 -6.59
CA TYR A 101 11.24 -7.50 -7.75
C TYR A 101 10.89 -6.22 -8.49
N PHE A 102 10.46 -5.18 -7.78
CA PHE A 102 10.11 -3.90 -8.38
C PHE A 102 11.33 -3.23 -9.03
N ASN A 103 12.47 -3.16 -8.33
CA ASN A 103 13.64 -2.45 -8.85
C ASN A 103 14.24 -3.17 -10.07
N ASN A 104 14.21 -4.52 -10.08
CA ASN A 104 14.59 -5.31 -11.24
C ASN A 104 13.60 -5.13 -12.40
N HIS A 105 12.30 -5.08 -12.11
CA HIS A 105 11.27 -4.77 -13.10
C HIS A 105 11.53 -3.41 -13.75
N HIS A 106 11.71 -2.35 -12.95
CA HIS A 106 12.02 -1.02 -13.48
C HIS A 106 13.30 -1.01 -14.32
N HIS A 107 14.36 -1.70 -13.88
CA HIS A 107 15.59 -1.83 -14.67
C HIS A 107 15.34 -2.49 -16.03
N PHE A 108 14.51 -3.54 -16.08
CA PHE A 108 14.11 -4.19 -17.32
C PHE A 108 13.31 -3.24 -18.23
N ILE A 109 12.30 -2.54 -17.70
CA ILE A 109 11.51 -1.54 -18.43
C ILE A 109 12.42 -0.46 -19.03
N LYS A 110 13.32 0.11 -18.23
CA LYS A 110 14.28 1.13 -18.67
C LYS A 110 15.18 0.63 -19.81
N LYS A 111 15.52 -0.66 -19.83
CA LYS A 111 16.35 -1.24 -20.90
C LYS A 111 15.57 -1.57 -22.17
N LYS A 112 14.30 -1.96 -22.04
CA LYS A 112 13.51 -2.53 -23.15
C LYS A 112 12.53 -1.57 -23.77
N ILE A 113 11.90 -0.73 -22.97
CA ILE A 113 10.88 0.24 -23.39
C ILE A 113 11.06 1.60 -22.68
N PRO A 114 12.25 2.23 -22.76
CA PRO A 114 12.54 3.49 -22.06
C PRO A 114 11.59 4.63 -22.46
N ASP A 115 11.03 4.59 -23.66
CA ASP A 115 10.12 5.62 -24.18
C ASP A 115 8.76 5.65 -23.46
N LYS A 116 8.45 4.66 -22.63
CA LYS A 116 7.21 4.59 -21.84
C LYS A 116 7.35 5.14 -20.42
N ILE A 117 8.58 5.32 -19.94
CA ILE A 117 8.82 5.84 -18.59
C ILE A 117 8.33 7.28 -18.50
N GLY A 118 7.49 7.56 -17.49
CA GLY A 118 6.88 8.86 -17.25
C GLY A 118 5.81 9.28 -18.27
N LYS A 119 5.43 8.39 -19.20
CA LYS A 119 4.32 8.66 -20.12
C LYS A 119 3.02 8.15 -19.51
N ASN A 120 2.07 9.06 -19.34
CA ASN A 120 0.74 8.78 -18.76
C ASN A 120 0.85 8.13 -17.36
N GLY A 121 1.74 8.62 -16.50
CA GLY A 121 1.89 8.12 -15.13
C GLY A 121 2.68 6.80 -14.98
N LEU A 122 3.05 6.15 -16.09
CA LEU A 122 3.66 4.81 -16.02
C LEU A 122 5.15 4.85 -15.65
N PHE A 123 5.55 3.97 -14.73
CA PHE A 123 6.95 3.72 -14.36
C PHE A 123 7.70 4.96 -13.79
N GLU A 124 6.99 5.92 -13.19
CA GLU A 124 7.57 7.14 -12.63
C GLU A 124 8.49 6.90 -11.42
N LYS A 125 8.27 5.77 -10.71
CA LYS A 125 9.15 5.31 -9.63
C LYS A 125 10.25 4.42 -10.18
N SER A 126 11.49 4.79 -9.89
CA SER A 126 12.71 4.07 -10.28
C SER A 126 13.10 2.96 -9.31
N GLU A 127 12.79 3.15 -8.03
CA GLU A 127 13.07 2.19 -6.96
C GLU A 127 11.96 2.27 -5.90
N ILE A 128 11.73 1.18 -5.18
CA ILE A 128 11.00 1.21 -3.92
C ILE A 128 11.87 0.65 -2.79
N ALA A 129 11.62 1.10 -1.56
CA ALA A 129 12.29 0.57 -0.38
C ALA A 129 11.46 0.75 0.89
N TRP A 130 11.68 -0.15 1.85
CA TRP A 130 11.09 -0.08 3.17
C TRP A 130 11.93 0.79 4.11
N PHE A 131 11.29 1.75 4.77
CA PHE A 131 11.94 2.65 5.73
C PHE A 131 11.30 2.53 7.11
N THR A 132 12.14 2.39 8.13
CA THR A 132 11.76 2.62 9.53
C THR A 132 11.63 4.11 9.84
N ILE A 133 10.98 4.44 10.96
CA ILE A 133 10.90 5.83 11.45
C ILE A 133 12.28 6.47 11.63
N ASP A 134 13.27 5.72 12.10
CA ASP A 134 14.62 6.25 12.31
C ASP A 134 15.35 6.49 10.99
N GLU A 135 15.17 5.61 10.00
CA GLU A 135 15.67 5.84 8.65
C GLU A 135 14.99 7.04 7.98
N MET A 136 13.69 7.27 8.21
CA MET A 136 12.99 8.45 7.73
C MET A 136 13.58 9.74 8.34
N LYS A 137 13.85 9.76 9.65
CA LYS A 137 14.51 10.89 10.31
C LYS A 137 15.91 11.14 9.75
N LYS A 138 16.74 10.09 9.65
CA LYS A 138 18.12 10.16 9.15
C LYS A 138 18.18 10.60 7.69
N ASN A 139 17.24 10.13 6.87
CA ASN A 139 17.21 10.40 5.43
C ASN A 139 16.20 11.48 5.04
N ARG A 140 15.74 12.33 5.97
CA ARG A 140 14.70 13.36 5.70
C ARG A 140 15.04 14.24 4.49
N GLY A 141 16.32 14.56 4.26
CA GLY A 141 16.78 15.34 3.10
C GLY A 141 16.67 14.63 1.74
N LYS A 142 16.47 13.32 1.73
CA LYS A 142 16.28 12.50 0.53
C LYS A 142 14.81 12.41 0.09
N PHE A 143 13.86 12.89 0.90
CA PHE A 143 12.47 12.99 0.49
C PHE A 143 12.21 14.27 -0.32
N ARG A 144 11.20 14.23 -1.18
CA ARG A 144 10.77 15.39 -2.00
C ARG A 144 10.48 16.60 -1.10
N PRO A 145 10.83 17.83 -1.52
CA PRO A 145 10.68 19.02 -0.67
C PRO A 145 9.29 19.20 -0.06
N PHE A 146 8.22 19.12 -0.86
CA PHE A 146 6.85 19.23 -0.36
C PHE A 146 6.45 18.06 0.55
N TYR A 147 6.97 16.86 0.26
CA TYR A 147 6.62 15.63 0.96
C TYR A 147 7.21 15.55 2.38
N LYS A 148 8.24 16.35 2.68
CA LYS A 148 8.84 16.41 4.03
C LYS A 148 7.82 16.74 5.13
N LYS A 149 6.78 17.53 4.85
CA LYS A 149 5.70 17.81 5.82
C LYS A 149 4.88 16.56 6.15
N VAL A 150 4.65 15.68 5.17
CA VAL A 150 4.01 14.37 5.38
C VAL A 150 4.90 13.49 6.26
N ILE A 151 6.20 13.43 5.98
CA ILE A 151 7.17 12.68 6.78
C ILE A 151 7.17 13.13 8.24
N ASP A 152 7.23 14.44 8.49
CA ASP A 152 7.22 15.00 9.84
C ASP A 152 5.92 14.64 10.59
N ASN A 153 4.78 14.70 9.91
CA ASN A 153 3.50 14.31 10.45
C ASN A 153 3.42 12.81 10.79
N ILE A 154 4.00 11.94 9.95
CA ILE A 154 4.10 10.50 10.21
C ILE A 154 4.96 10.26 11.45
N ILE A 155 6.13 10.89 11.54
CA ILE A 155 7.05 10.75 12.69
C ILE A 155 6.35 11.19 13.98
N LYS A 156 5.70 12.36 13.97
CA LYS A 156 4.94 12.89 15.12
C LYS A 156 3.81 11.94 15.57
N ARG A 157 3.16 11.26 14.62
CA ARG A 157 2.02 10.36 14.87
C ARG A 157 2.41 8.88 14.99
N SER A 158 3.70 8.55 14.94
CA SER A 158 4.21 7.18 14.80
C SER A 158 3.71 6.23 15.89
N THR A 159 3.65 6.65 17.14
CA THR A 159 3.11 5.85 18.25
C THR A 159 1.63 5.51 18.05
N THR A 160 0.83 6.48 17.59
CA THR A 160 -0.60 6.28 17.31
C THR A 160 -0.79 5.37 16.10
N LEU A 161 -0.03 5.59 15.02
CA LEU A 161 -0.06 4.73 13.84
C LEU A 161 0.32 3.29 14.18
N LEU A 162 1.31 3.07 15.05
CA LEU A 162 1.71 1.73 15.49
C LEU A 162 0.60 1.03 16.27
N LYS A 163 -0.10 1.74 17.17
CA LYS A 163 -1.25 1.20 17.90
C LYS A 163 -2.37 0.79 16.94
N LEU A 164 -2.69 1.63 15.96
CA LEU A 164 -3.73 1.36 14.96
C LEU A 164 -3.34 0.20 14.03
N ALA A 165 -2.09 0.14 13.59
CA ALA A 165 -1.58 -0.96 12.79
C ALA A 165 -1.66 -2.29 13.53
N LYS A 166 -1.24 -2.32 14.81
CA LYS A 166 -1.35 -3.55 15.64
C LYS A 166 -2.79 -4.02 15.78
N LYS A 167 -3.73 -3.08 16.02
CA LYS A 167 -5.16 -3.39 16.09
C LYS A 167 -5.67 -3.97 14.78
N ASN A 168 -5.36 -3.32 13.65
CA ASN A 168 -5.77 -3.76 12.32
C ASN A 168 -5.24 -5.17 11.99
N ASN A 169 -3.96 -5.46 12.29
CA ASN A 169 -3.38 -6.80 12.12
C ASN A 169 -4.10 -7.88 12.94
N LEU A 170 -4.44 -7.57 14.20
CA LEU A 170 -5.20 -8.50 15.04
C LEU A 170 -6.59 -8.78 14.46
N ASP A 171 -7.27 -7.76 13.94
CA ASP A 171 -8.57 -7.92 13.31
C ASP A 171 -8.50 -8.75 12.02
N ILE A 172 -7.44 -8.57 11.20
CA ILE A 172 -7.17 -9.41 10.03
C ILE A 172 -6.94 -10.87 10.44
N MET A 173 -6.12 -11.12 11.47
CA MET A 173 -5.85 -12.48 11.97
C MET A 173 -7.13 -13.16 12.49
N ARG A 174 -7.98 -12.42 13.21
CA ARG A 174 -9.28 -12.91 13.68
C ARG A 174 -10.22 -13.26 12.53
N GLN A 175 -10.27 -12.45 11.47
CA GLN A 175 -11.10 -12.74 10.30
C GLN A 175 -10.62 -14.01 9.57
N LYS A 176 -9.29 -14.16 9.38
CA LYS A 176 -8.70 -15.36 8.75
C LYS A 176 -9.03 -16.63 9.55
N SER A 177 -8.99 -16.59 10.89
CA SER A 177 -9.33 -17.74 11.73
C SER A 177 -10.82 -18.12 11.69
N HIS A 178 -11.73 -17.15 11.66
CA HIS A 178 -13.18 -17.39 11.54
C HIS A 178 -13.57 -17.96 10.17
N GLN A 179 -12.86 -17.57 9.12
CA GLN A 179 -13.11 -18.11 7.78
C GLN A 179 -12.60 -19.55 7.68
N SER A 180 -11.43 -19.85 8.24
CA SER A 180 -10.89 -21.22 8.32
C SER A 180 -11.79 -22.16 9.13
N SER A 181 -12.34 -21.70 10.28
CA SER A 181 -13.24 -22.51 11.09
C SER A 181 -14.57 -22.81 10.39
N ARG A 182 -15.16 -21.83 9.69
CA ARG A 182 -16.39 -22.05 8.88
C ARG A 182 -16.16 -23.03 7.74
N THR A 183 -15.03 -22.95 7.04
CA THR A 183 -14.69 -23.88 5.96
C THR A 183 -14.52 -25.31 6.51
N ASN A 184 -13.87 -25.48 7.66
CA ASN A 184 -13.72 -26.78 8.32
C ASN A 184 -15.06 -27.36 8.80
N THR A 185 -15.97 -26.54 9.33
CA THR A 185 -17.32 -26.99 9.72
C THR A 185 -18.13 -27.45 8.50
N LYS A 186 -18.00 -26.75 7.36
CA LYS A 186 -18.68 -27.11 6.10
C LYS A 186 -18.12 -28.40 5.48
N ILE A 187 -16.81 -28.66 5.61
CA ILE A 187 -16.18 -29.91 5.17
C ILE A 187 -16.63 -31.08 6.06
N LYS A 188 -16.64 -30.91 7.39
CA LYS A 188 -17.10 -31.95 8.33
C LYS A 188 -18.57 -32.31 8.12
N SER A 189 -19.45 -31.33 7.93
CA SER A 189 -20.87 -31.59 7.64
C SER A 189 -21.04 -32.31 6.29
N GLY A 190 -20.30 -31.91 5.25
CA GLY A 190 -20.31 -32.60 3.95
C GLY A 190 -19.83 -34.06 4.01
N GLN A 191 -18.82 -34.37 4.84
CA GLN A 191 -18.34 -35.74 5.05
C GLN A 191 -19.32 -36.61 5.85
N LEU A 192 -19.99 -36.04 6.86
CA LEU A 192 -21.04 -36.73 7.63
C LEU A 192 -22.25 -37.11 6.75
N THR A 193 -22.67 -36.22 5.86
CA THR A 193 -23.76 -36.49 4.92
C THR A 193 -23.42 -37.61 3.93
N ARG A 194 -22.18 -37.64 3.42
CA ARG A 194 -21.71 -38.72 2.52
C ARG A 194 -21.58 -40.08 3.20
N ARG A 195 -21.17 -40.14 4.48
CA ARG A 195 -21.14 -41.40 5.26
C ARG A 195 -22.55 -41.95 5.51
N ARG A 196 -23.54 -41.10 5.81
CA ARG A 196 -24.94 -41.52 5.99
C ARG A 196 -25.59 -42.06 4.72
N LEU A 197 -25.17 -41.58 3.54
CA LEU A 197 -25.64 -42.10 2.25
C LEU A 197 -25.03 -43.45 1.89
N LYS A 198 -23.79 -43.75 2.31
CA LYS A 198 -23.17 -45.06 2.12
C LYS A 198 -23.80 -46.16 2.99
N LEU A 199 -24.18 -45.86 4.22
CA LEU A 199 -24.79 -46.81 5.17
C LEU A 199 -26.27 -47.17 4.87
N LYS A 200 -26.88 -46.56 3.85
CA LYS A 200 -28.27 -46.84 3.43
C LYS A 200 -28.35 -47.71 2.17
N ASN A 201 -27.21 -48.06 1.57
CA ASN A 201 -27.11 -48.84 0.33
C ASN A 201 -26.43 -50.22 0.56
N GLU A 202 -26.36 -50.66 1.82
CA GLU A 202 -26.03 -52.03 2.26
C GLU A 202 -27.25 -52.59 2.99
#